data_AF-A0A2E0AHJ6-F1
#
_entry.id   AF-A0A2E0AHJ6-F1
#
_cell.length_a   1.000
_cell.length_b   1.000
_cell.length_c   1.000
_cell.angle_alpha   90.00
_cell.angle_beta   90.00
_cell.angle_gamma   90.00
#
_symmetry.space_group_name_H-M   'P 1'
#
loop_
_entity.id
_entity.type
_entity.pdbx_description
1 polymer ?
#
loop_
_entity_poly.entity_id
_entity_poly.type
_entity_poly.pdbx_seq_one_letter_code
_entity_poly.pdbx_strand_id
1 'polypeptide(L)' 'MTTLAIQGCSLSDPPLPMTVNQGDCVNLRSNEGTYQVIGVDDQHDRCWVRRWPIEPKVGSPVFEISLEQIAVTA' A
#
# COMPACT_ATOMS: atom_id res chain seq x y z
N MET A 1 -4.91 33.97 7.42
CA MET A 1 -4.35 33.86 6.06
C MET A 1 -4.38 32.39 5.72
N THR A 2 -5.24 32.00 4.78
CA THR A 2 -5.58 30.62 4.45
C THR A 2 -4.49 30.03 3.56
N THR A 3 -3.77 29.03 4.07
CA THR A 3 -2.79 28.26 3.30
C THR A 3 -3.55 27.35 2.35
N LEU A 4 -3.55 27.68 1.05
CA LEU A 4 -3.97 26.77 -0.01
C LEU A 4 -2.91 25.67 -0.10
N ALA A 5 -3.20 24.50 0.47
CA ALA A 5 -2.42 23.30 0.21
C ALA A 5 -2.62 22.92 -1.26
N ILE A 6 -1.69 23.33 -2.12
CA ILE A 6 -1.60 22.86 -3.50
C ILE A 6 -1.10 21.43 -3.42
N GLN A 7 -1.99 20.45 -3.53
CA GLN A 7 -1.62 19.05 -3.62
C GLN A 7 -1.20 18.75 -5.07
N GLY A 8 0.08 18.96 -5.37
CA GLY A 8 0.69 18.60 -6.65
C GLY A 8 2.10 18.09 -6.40
N CYS A 9 2.39 16.87 -6.86
CA CYS A 9 3.74 16.29 -6.84
C CYS A 9 4.49 16.79 -8.08
N SER A 10 5.73 17.26 -7.95
CA SER A 10 6.53 17.61 -9.12
C SER A 10 7.16 16.34 -9.70
N LEU A 11 7.05 16.12 -11.01
CA LEU A 11 7.67 14.97 -11.70
C LEU A 11 9.21 14.93 -11.57
N SER A 12 9.80 16.01 -11.07
CA SER A 12 11.24 16.18 -10.84
C SER A 12 11.69 15.73 -9.44
N ASP A 13 10.76 15.47 -8.54
CA ASP A 13 11.08 15.05 -7.19
C ASP A 13 11.71 13.64 -7.26
N PRO A 14 12.84 13.39 -6.57
CA PRO A 14 13.35 12.03 -6.45
C PRO A 14 12.24 11.16 -5.85
N PRO A 15 12.08 9.89 -6.28
CA PRO A 15 11.07 9.02 -5.71
C PRO A 15 11.31 8.96 -4.21
N LEU A 16 10.44 9.62 -3.46
CA LEU A 16 10.43 9.49 -2.01
C LEU A 16 10.22 8.00 -1.73
N PRO A 17 10.92 7.41 -0.75
CA PRO A 17 10.65 6.04 -0.36
C PRO A 17 9.15 5.96 -0.06
N MET A 18 8.43 5.20 -0.89
CA MET A 18 6.99 5.08 -0.76
C MET A 18 6.69 4.43 0.58
N THR A 19 6.24 5.23 1.53
CA THR A 19 5.78 4.73 2.83
C THR A 19 4.45 4.06 2.60
N VAL A 20 4.37 2.77 2.93
CA VAL A 20 3.11 2.02 2.86
C VAL A 20 2.27 2.40 4.06
N ASN A 21 1.02 2.80 3.83
CA ASN A 21 0.08 3.20 4.86
C ASN A 21 -1.15 2.30 4.87
N GLN A 22 -1.86 2.30 5.99
CA GLN A 22 -3.16 1.64 6.07
C GLN A 22 -4.14 2.24 5.06
N GLY A 23 -4.83 1.38 4.31
CA GLY A 23 -5.79 1.75 3.28
C GLY A 23 -5.19 1.77 1.86
N ASP A 24 -3.87 1.78 1.72
CA ASP A 24 -3.20 1.77 0.43
C ASP A 24 -3.58 0.52 -0.38
N CYS A 25 -3.73 0.72 -1.69
CA CYS A 25 -3.89 -0.37 -2.64
C CYS A 25 -2.53 -0.69 -3.24
N VAL A 26 -2.04 -1.90 -3.00
CA VAL A 26 -0.70 -2.36 -3.38
C VAL A 26 -0.78 -3.64 -4.20
N ASN A 27 0.23 -3.86 -5.04
CA ASN A 27 0.45 -5.14 -5.69
C ASN A 27 1.58 -5.87 -4.97
N LEU A 28 1.53 -7.20 -4.98
CA LEU A 28 2.60 -8.02 -4.41
C LEU A 28 3.58 -8.45 -5.51
N ARG A 29 4.85 -8.63 -5.19
CA ARG A 29 5.86 -9.15 -6.14
C ARG A 29 5.58 -10.60 -6.55
N SER A 30 4.90 -11.35 -5.69
CA SER A 30 4.65 -12.78 -5.88
C SER A 30 3.50 -13.09 -6.83
N ASN A 31 2.60 -12.12 -7.10
CA ASN A 31 1.44 -12.33 -7.97
C ASN A 31 0.85 -11.01 -8.49
N GLU A 32 0.07 -11.08 -9.57
CA GLU A 32 -0.54 -9.90 -10.23
C GLU A 32 -1.81 -9.38 -9.53
N GLY A 33 -2.09 -9.82 -8.30
CA GLY A 33 -3.25 -9.39 -7.54
C GLY A 33 -3.06 -8.02 -6.89
N THR A 34 -4.17 -7.30 -6.77
CA THR A 34 -4.26 -6.08 -5.98
C THR A 34 -4.74 -6.40 -4.57
N TYR A 35 -4.14 -5.73 -3.60
CA TYR A 35 -4.40 -5.94 -2.19
C TYR A 35 -4.56 -4.59 -1.50
N GLN A 36 -5.37 -4.56 -0.45
CA GLN A 36 -5.50 -3.41 0.42
C GLN A 36 -4.72 -3.65 1.71
N VAL A 37 -3.94 -2.67 2.12
CA VAL A 37 -3.23 -2.66 3.41
C VAL A 37 -4.23 -2.40 4.53
N ILE A 38 -4.25 -3.30 5.51
CA ILE A 38 -5.14 -3.28 6.68
C ILE A 38 -4.41 -2.83 7.93
N GLY A 39 -3.09 -3.00 7.99
CA GLY A 39 -2.25 -2.47 9.06
C GLY A 39 -0.79 -2.57 8.67
N VAL A 40 0.03 -1.72 9.26
CA VAL A 40 1.49 -1.68 9.05
C VAL A 40 2.15 -1.76 10.43
N ASP A 41 3.20 -2.55 10.52
CA ASP A 41 4.08 -2.63 11.69
C ASP A 41 5.48 -2.21 11.25
N ASP A 42 5.76 -0.92 11.46
CA ASP A 42 7.04 -0.28 11.12
C ASP A 42 8.20 -0.80 11.98
N GLN A 43 7.93 -1.47 13.11
CA GLN A 43 9.00 -1.99 13.97
C GLN A 43 9.57 -3.32 13.45
N HIS A 44 8.77 -4.08 12.71
CA HIS A 44 9.12 -5.43 12.27
C HIS A 44 9.17 -5.58 10.73
N ASP A 45 9.03 -4.48 9.99
CA ASP A 45 8.99 -4.47 8.51
C ASP A 45 7.89 -5.38 7.94
N ARG A 46 6.73 -5.43 8.62
CA ARG A 46 5.60 -6.28 8.24
C ARG A 46 4.35 -5.45 8.01
N CYS A 47 3.46 -5.97 7.19
CA CYS A 47 2.12 -5.42 7.06
C CYS A 47 1.10 -6.52 6.89
N TRP A 48 -0.15 -6.17 7.16
CA TRP A 48 -1.31 -7.04 6.96
C TRP A 48 -2.09 -6.53 5.77
N VAL A 49 -2.39 -7.43 4.84
CA VAL A 49 -3.12 -7.11 3.61
C VAL A 49 -4.30 -8.04 3.43
N ARG A 50 -5.28 -7.62 2.62
CA ARG A 50 -6.36 -8.49 2.11
C ARG A 50 -6.53 -8.28 0.62
N ARG A 51 -7.10 -9.26 -0.07
CA ARG A 51 -7.38 -9.13 -1.51
C ARG A 51 -8.37 -7.99 -1.78
N TRP A 52 -8.15 -7.27 -2.88
CA TRP A 52 -9.01 -6.21 -3.37
C TRP A 52 -9.28 -6.38 -4.87
N PRO A 53 -10.53 -6.21 -5.35
CA PRO A 53 -11.77 -5.95 -4.59
C PRO A 53 -12.16 -7.10 -3.65
N ILE A 54 -13.04 -6.80 -2.68
CA ILE A 54 -13.52 -7.82 -1.74
C ILE A 54 -14.33 -8.88 -2.51
N GLU A 55 -13.96 -10.14 -2.31
CA GLU A 55 -14.63 -11.26 -2.96
C GLU A 55 -16.06 -11.41 -2.40
N PRO A 56 -17.13 -11.32 -3.23
CA PRO A 56 -18.50 -11.17 -2.73
C PRO A 56 -19.04 -12.35 -1.91
N LYS A 57 -18.51 -13.56 -2.13
CA LYS A 57 -19.03 -14.80 -1.53
C LYS A 57 -18.27 -15.25 -0.29
N VAL A 58 -16.96 -15.02 -0.27
CA VAL A 58 -16.06 -15.54 0.77
C VAL A 58 -15.47 -14.39 1.62
N GLY A 59 -15.62 -13.14 1.15
CA GLY A 59 -14.86 -12.02 1.66
C GLY A 59 -13.41 -12.11 1.19
N SER A 60 -12.53 -11.38 1.86
CA SER A 60 -11.10 -11.41 1.56
C SER A 60 -10.33 -11.48 2.86
N PRO A 61 -9.76 -12.66 3.20
CA PRO A 61 -9.07 -12.85 4.46
C PRO A 61 -7.86 -11.93 4.55
N VAL A 62 -7.57 -11.49 5.77
CA VAL A 62 -6.38 -10.72 6.08
C VAL A 62 -5.23 -11.69 6.33
N PHE A 63 -4.07 -11.43 5.73
CA PHE A 63 -2.86 -12.19 5.96
C PHE A 63 -1.66 -11.25 6.04
N GLU A 64 -0.59 -11.76 6.63
CA GLU A 64 0.62 -11.01 6.94
C GLU A 64 1.70 -11.22 5.87
N ILE A 65 2.41 -10.17 5.51
CA ILE A 65 3.53 -10.18 4.58
C ILE A 65 4.67 -9.30 5.08
N SER A 66 5.87 -9.48 4.53
CA SER A 66 6.95 -8.49 4.66
C SER A 66 6.70 -7.32 3.72
N LEU A 67 7.05 -6.10 4.14
CA LEU A 67 7.00 -4.90 3.30
C LEU A 67 7.82 -5.05 2.00
N GLU A 68 8.87 -5.88 2.01
CA GLU A 68 9.67 -6.17 0.81
C GLU A 68 8.88 -6.85 -0.31
N GLN A 69 7.79 -7.55 0.05
CA GLN A 69 6.92 -8.22 -0.92
C GLN A 69 6.01 -7.26 -1.67
N ILE A 70 5.96 -5.99 -1.30
CA ILE A 70 5.19 -4.97 -2.04
C ILE A 70 5.99 -4.58 -3.29
N ALA A 71 5.29 -4.59 -4.43
CA ALA A 71 5.84 -4.11 -5.67
C ALA A 71 5.90 -2.57 -5.62
N VAL A 72 7.11 -2.04 -5.63
CA VAL A 72 7.35 -0.60 -5.86
C VAL A 72 7.15 -0.37 -7.35
N THR A 73 6.06 0.31 -7.72
CA THR A 73 5.89 0.77 -9.10
C THR A 73 6.80 1.97 -9.28
N ALA A 74 7.85 1.81 -10.08
CA ALA A 74 8.76 2.90 -10.47
C ALA A 74 8.06 3.90 -11.39
#